data_AF-A0A2M8KGF9-F1
#
_entry.id   AF-A0A2M8KGF9-F1
#
_cell.length_a   1.000
_cell.length_b   1.000
_cell.length_c   1.000
_cell.angle_alpha   90.00
_cell.angle_beta   90.00
_cell.angle_gamma   90.00
#
_symmetry.space_group_name_H-M   'P 1'
#
loop_
_entity.id
_entity.type
_entity.pdbx_description
1 polymer ?
#
loop_
_entity_poly.entity_id
_entity_poly.type
_entity_poly.pdbx_seq_one_letter_code
_entity_poly.pdbx_strand_id
1 'polypeptide(L)'
;MRLNYPVIDLHTHLRNNITGHTKFAKQSGIDIVVYMANCQPPLDNLNIIKKSLAIKRHCRAFPVSAITKDLADQVLVDIDQIRPYVVGFSDDGKYLEDLDLLEVVLEKDVLILAHCSPDYEISVKNPERETENIEKYLRVF
;
A
#
# COMPACT_ATOMS: atom_id res chain seq x y z
N MET A 1 -18.26 -21.17 -9.16
CA MET A 1 -17.14 -22.13 -9.17
C MET A 1 -16.29 -21.84 -7.93
N ARG A 2 -16.07 -22.81 -7.05
CA ARG A 2 -15.24 -22.60 -5.85
C ARG A 2 -13.87 -23.20 -6.15
N LEU A 3 -12.83 -22.38 -6.06
CA LEU A 3 -11.46 -22.82 -6.32
C LEU A 3 -10.99 -23.74 -5.18
N ASN A 4 -10.12 -24.70 -5.49
CA ASN A 4 -9.56 -25.63 -4.51
C ASN A 4 -8.35 -25.04 -3.74
N TYR A 5 -8.05 -23.77 -3.98
CA TYR A 5 -6.96 -23.02 -3.36
C TYR A 5 -7.46 -21.65 -2.94
N PRO A 6 -6.84 -21.02 -1.92
CA PRO A 6 -7.23 -19.69 -1.47
C PRO A 6 -6.90 -18.64 -2.53
N VAL A 7 -7.80 -17.68 -2.74
CA VAL A 7 -7.54 -16.49 -3.57
C VAL A 7 -6.98 -15.38 -2.69
N ILE A 8 -5.86 -14.81 -3.12
CA ILE A 8 -5.16 -13.72 -2.45
C ILE A 8 -5.15 -12.51 -3.38
N ASP A 9 -5.73 -11.41 -2.93
CA ASP A 9 -5.60 -10.11 -3.58
C ASP A 9 -4.51 -9.31 -2.86
N LEU A 10 -3.43 -8.99 -3.57
CA LEU A 10 -2.27 -8.27 -3.03
C LEU A 10 -2.47 -6.74 -3.05
N HIS A 11 -3.49 -6.22 -3.73
CA HIS A 11 -3.70 -4.79 -3.90
C HIS A 11 -5.19 -4.42 -3.79
N THR A 12 -5.65 -4.17 -2.56
CA THR A 12 -7.04 -3.75 -2.32
C THR A 12 -7.13 -2.40 -1.63
N HIS A 13 -8.11 -1.58 -1.99
CA HIS A 13 -8.46 -0.37 -1.25
C HIS A 13 -9.71 -0.60 -0.39
N LEU A 14 -9.53 -0.81 0.91
CA LEU A 14 -10.65 -0.93 1.86
C LEU A 14 -11.13 0.44 2.39
N ARG A 15 -10.36 1.50 2.14
CA ARG A 15 -10.59 2.87 2.61
C ARG A 15 -10.95 2.85 4.12
N ASN A 16 -12.03 3.52 4.51
CA ASN A 16 -12.50 3.58 5.90
C ASN A 16 -13.58 2.54 6.24
N ASN A 17 -13.88 1.59 5.35
CA ASN A 17 -14.95 0.59 5.54
C ASN A 17 -14.43 -0.85 5.43
N ILE A 18 -13.45 -1.21 6.27
CA ILE A 18 -12.84 -2.55 6.32
C ILE A 18 -13.90 -3.65 6.49
N THR A 19 -14.89 -3.46 7.35
CA THR A 19 -15.95 -4.46 7.57
C THR A 19 -16.77 -4.71 6.31
N GLY A 20 -17.23 -3.65 5.63
CA GLY A 20 -18.02 -3.76 4.41
C GLY A 20 -17.23 -4.37 3.27
N HIS A 21 -16.03 -3.86 2.98
CA HIS A 21 -15.23 -4.32 1.86
C HIS A 21 -14.72 -5.76 2.05
N THR A 22 -14.32 -6.16 3.26
CA THR A 22 -13.94 -7.57 3.51
C THR A 22 -15.13 -8.53 3.43
N LYS A 23 -16.35 -8.06 3.71
CA LYS A 23 -17.58 -8.84 3.48
C LYS A 23 -17.79 -9.09 1.98
N PHE A 24 -17.68 -8.05 1.15
CA PHE A 24 -17.77 -8.19 -0.30
C PHE A 24 -16.67 -9.09 -0.85
N ALA A 25 -15.41 -8.90 -0.43
CA ALA A 25 -14.31 -9.77 -0.83
C ALA A 25 -14.61 -11.24 -0.53
N LYS A 26 -15.10 -11.55 0.68
CA LYS A 26 -15.46 -12.92 1.05
C LYS A 26 -16.61 -13.48 0.20
N GLN A 27 -17.63 -12.67 -0.09
CA GLN A 27 -18.76 -13.07 -0.94
C GLN A 27 -18.33 -13.33 -2.39
N SER A 28 -17.31 -12.61 -2.87
CA SER A 28 -16.69 -12.80 -4.19
C SER A 28 -15.70 -13.97 -4.24
N GLY A 29 -15.49 -14.68 -3.14
CA GLY A 29 -14.56 -15.83 -3.08
C GLY A 29 -13.09 -15.47 -2.85
N ILE A 30 -12.80 -14.25 -2.39
CA ILE A 30 -11.45 -13.83 -1.98
C ILE A 30 -11.23 -14.23 -0.51
N ASP A 31 -10.14 -14.93 -0.22
CA ASP A 31 -9.84 -15.43 1.12
C ASP A 31 -8.90 -14.52 1.91
N ILE A 32 -8.01 -13.81 1.20
CA ILE A 32 -7.06 -12.85 1.78
C ILE A 32 -7.05 -11.58 0.94
N VAL A 33 -7.05 -10.43 1.62
CA VAL A 33 -6.75 -9.13 1.01
C VAL A 33 -5.53 -8.49 1.69
N VAL A 34 -4.68 -7.86 0.90
CA VAL A 34 -3.64 -6.94 1.38
C VAL A 34 -4.11 -5.53 1.03
N TYR A 35 -4.27 -4.67 2.05
CA TYR A 35 -4.92 -3.38 1.87
C TYR A 35 -3.96 -2.20 2.00
N MET A 36 -4.05 -1.29 1.02
CA MET A 36 -3.17 -0.14 0.87
C MET A 36 -3.38 0.92 1.96
N ALA A 37 -2.35 1.75 2.18
CA ALA A 37 -2.27 2.71 3.28
C ALA A 37 -3.14 3.98 3.10
N ASN A 38 -3.66 4.21 1.88
CA ASN A 38 -4.38 5.43 1.48
C ASN A 38 -5.86 5.51 1.94
N CYS A 39 -6.10 5.21 3.22
CA CYS A 39 -7.32 5.58 3.93
C CYS A 39 -7.18 6.98 4.58
N GLN A 40 -8.24 7.46 5.24
CA GLN A 40 -8.24 8.76 5.91
C GLN A 40 -8.50 8.62 7.43
N PRO A 41 -7.53 8.84 8.32
CA PRO A 41 -6.12 9.17 8.05
C PRO A 41 -5.32 7.99 7.46
N PRO A 42 -4.16 8.23 6.80
CA PRO A 42 -3.32 7.17 6.24
C PRO A 42 -2.77 6.20 7.30
N LEU A 43 -2.40 4.99 6.88
CA LEU A 43 -1.74 3.99 7.74
C LEU A 43 -0.24 4.28 7.87
N ASP A 44 0.12 5.41 8.47
CA ASP A 44 1.51 5.92 8.51
C ASP A 44 2.16 5.87 9.90
N ASN A 45 1.45 5.37 10.91
CA ASN A 45 1.98 5.19 12.25
C ASN A 45 1.33 4.01 12.99
N LEU A 46 2.03 3.52 14.01
CA LEU A 46 1.65 2.32 14.74
C LEU A 46 0.25 2.42 15.39
N ASN A 47 -0.14 3.59 15.88
CA ASN A 47 -1.44 3.77 16.54
C ASN A 47 -2.59 3.59 15.55
N ILE A 48 -2.49 4.19 14.36
CA ILE A 48 -3.52 4.03 13.31
C ILE A 48 -3.55 2.59 12.81
N ILE A 49 -2.39 1.98 12.57
CA ILE A 49 -2.28 0.59 12.11
C ILE A 49 -2.94 -0.37 13.12
N LYS A 50 -2.65 -0.23 14.41
CA LYS A 50 -3.28 -1.04 15.47
C LYS A 50 -4.79 -0.85 15.54
N LYS A 51 -5.28 0.38 15.38
CA LYS A 51 -6.73 0.66 15.30
C LYS A 51 -7.36 -0.04 14.11
N SER A 52 -6.72 0.01 12.93
CA SER A 52 -7.18 -0.69 11.73
C SER A 52 -7.26 -2.21 11.96
N LEU A 53 -6.24 -2.79 12.58
CA LEU A 53 -6.20 -4.23 12.92
C LEU A 53 -7.29 -4.64 13.92
N ALA A 54 -7.79 -3.73 14.77
CA ALA A 54 -8.88 -4.04 15.69
C ALA A 54 -10.27 -4.09 15.00
N ILE A 55 -10.39 -3.61 13.75
CA ILE A 55 -11.67 -3.56 13.05
C ILE A 55 -12.12 -4.97 12.63
N LYS A 56 -13.42 -5.22 12.78
CA LYS A 56 -14.08 -6.46 12.35
C LYS A 56 -13.88 -6.69 10.84
N ARG A 57 -13.51 -7.92 10.49
CA ARG A 57 -13.26 -8.37 9.11
C ARG A 57 -13.94 -9.71 8.82
N HIS A 58 -14.31 -9.95 7.57
CA HIS A 58 -15.00 -11.16 7.11
C HIS A 58 -14.11 -12.13 6.31
N CYS A 59 -12.95 -11.65 5.83
CA CYS A 59 -11.85 -12.45 5.30
C CYS A 59 -10.55 -12.07 6.02
N ARG A 60 -9.46 -12.78 5.75
CA ARG A 60 -8.14 -12.36 6.26
C ARG A 60 -7.76 -11.07 5.56
N ALA A 61 -7.33 -10.08 6.33
CA ALA A 61 -6.95 -8.77 5.81
C ALA A 61 -5.66 -8.32 6.51
N PHE A 62 -4.65 -7.96 5.72
CA PHE A 62 -3.34 -7.52 6.22
C PHE A 62 -3.00 -6.12 5.68
N PRO A 63 -2.60 -5.18 6.54
CA PRO A 63 -2.28 -3.82 6.12
C PRO A 63 -0.94 -3.73 5.42
N VAL A 64 -0.83 -2.74 4.55
CA VAL A 64 0.41 -2.09 4.13
C VAL A 64 0.51 -0.74 4.84
N SER A 65 1.71 -0.38 5.29
CA SER A 65 1.99 0.96 5.84
C SER A 65 2.30 1.94 4.72
N ALA A 66 2.07 3.23 4.93
CA ALA A 66 2.71 4.26 4.12
C ALA A 66 4.24 4.18 4.28
N ILE A 67 5.00 4.55 3.23
CA ILE A 67 6.44 4.81 3.29
C ILE A 67 6.67 6.15 3.99
N THR A 68 5.89 7.17 3.62
CA THR A 68 6.01 8.52 4.17
C THR A 68 4.81 8.94 5.01
N LYS A 69 5.05 9.82 5.98
CA LYS A 69 4.00 10.44 6.79
C LYS A 69 3.03 11.22 5.91
N ASP A 70 1.74 11.07 6.18
CA ASP A 70 0.65 11.70 5.42
C ASP A 70 0.68 11.44 3.89
N LEU A 71 1.43 10.43 3.43
CA LEU A 71 1.72 10.20 2.00
C LEU A 71 2.29 11.48 1.35
N ALA A 72 3.20 12.18 2.03
CA ALA A 72 3.64 13.52 1.64
C ALA A 72 4.98 13.55 0.88
N ASP A 73 5.65 12.42 0.72
CA ASP A 73 6.95 12.34 0.02
C ASP A 73 8.03 13.23 0.64
N GLN A 74 8.11 13.24 1.97
CA GLN A 74 9.03 14.12 2.72
C GLN A 74 9.70 13.46 3.91
N VAL A 75 8.92 12.71 4.71
CA VAL A 75 9.41 12.16 5.98
C VAL A 75 9.02 10.70 6.09
N LEU A 76 10.01 9.82 6.24
CA LEU A 76 9.78 8.39 6.47
C LEU A 76 8.99 8.12 7.75
N VAL A 77 8.20 7.05 7.71
CA VAL A 77 7.59 6.47 8.91
C VAL A 77 8.63 5.72 9.75
N ASP A 78 8.28 5.36 10.99
CA ASP A 78 9.12 4.52 11.84
C ASP A 78 9.03 3.05 11.38
N ILE A 79 9.82 2.69 10.37
CA ILE A 79 9.80 1.38 9.69
C ILE A 79 10.04 0.24 10.70
N ASP A 80 11.03 0.39 11.57
CA ASP A 80 11.44 -0.65 12.51
C ASP A 80 10.35 -0.92 13.56
N GLN A 81 9.64 0.12 13.99
CA GLN A 81 8.48 -0.02 14.86
C GLN A 81 7.27 -0.64 14.16
N ILE A 82 7.07 -0.34 12.87
CA ILE A 82 5.86 -0.70 12.13
C ILE A 82 5.94 -2.10 11.49
N ARG A 83 7.11 -2.50 10.99
CA ARG A 83 7.28 -3.74 10.20
C ARG A 83 6.70 -5.03 10.82
N PRO A 84 6.61 -5.22 12.15
CA PRO A 84 5.99 -6.43 12.71
C PRO A 84 4.47 -6.53 12.50
N TYR A 85 3.82 -5.43 12.07
CA TYR A 85 2.35 -5.32 12.01
C TYR A 85 1.79 -5.24 10.58
N VAL A 86 2.64 -5.13 9.57
CA VAL A 86 2.27 -4.87 8.17
C VAL A 86 2.95 -5.86 7.23
N VAL A 87 2.40 -6.01 6.02
CA VAL A 87 2.98 -6.86 4.96
C VAL A 87 4.17 -6.18 4.29
N GLY A 88 4.12 -4.86 4.18
CA GLY A 88 5.12 -4.04 3.49
C GLY A 88 4.77 -2.56 3.58
N PHE A 89 5.46 -1.76 2.78
CA PHE A 89 5.31 -0.31 2.72
C PHE A 89 5.00 0.16 1.30
N SER A 90 4.10 1.13 1.18
CA SER A 90 3.66 1.71 -0.09
C SER A 90 3.02 3.06 0.12
N ASP A 91 3.40 4.03 -0.71
CA ASP A 91 2.72 5.32 -0.82
C ASP A 91 1.60 5.34 -1.88
N ASP A 92 1.15 4.15 -2.32
CA ASP A 92 0.05 3.99 -3.31
C ASP A 92 -1.11 4.96 -3.07
N GLY A 93 -1.59 5.60 -4.15
CA GLY A 93 -2.44 6.78 -4.12
C GLY A 93 -1.67 8.09 -4.34
N LYS A 94 -0.36 8.06 -4.13
CA LYS A 94 0.63 8.98 -4.72
C LYS A 94 1.84 8.18 -5.20
N TYR A 95 2.74 8.82 -5.93
CA TYR A 95 4.06 8.28 -6.21
C TYR A 95 5.10 8.99 -5.34
N LEU A 96 6.18 8.29 -5.04
CA LEU A 96 7.40 8.86 -4.47
C LEU A 96 8.17 9.57 -5.60
N GLU A 97 8.39 10.87 -5.48
CA GLU A 97 9.23 11.65 -6.39
C GLU A 97 10.68 11.68 -5.87
N ASP A 98 10.86 11.78 -4.55
CA ASP A 98 12.16 11.69 -3.89
C ASP A 98 12.61 10.22 -3.73
N LEU A 99 13.35 9.72 -4.71
CA LEU A 99 13.84 8.34 -4.72
C LEU A 99 15.00 8.09 -3.75
N ASP A 100 15.62 9.11 -3.17
CA ASP A 100 16.62 8.92 -2.11
C ASP A 100 15.94 8.31 -0.87
N LEU A 101 14.66 8.64 -0.62
CA LEU A 101 13.86 8.01 0.43
C LEU A 101 13.63 6.52 0.16
N LEU A 102 13.45 6.14 -1.11
CA LEU A 102 13.28 4.73 -1.49
C LEU A 102 14.56 3.92 -1.22
N GLU A 103 15.74 4.48 -1.52
CA GLU A 103 17.03 3.85 -1.21
C GLU A 103 17.15 3.52 0.28
N VAL A 104 16.86 4.50 1.15
CA VAL A 104 16.90 4.32 2.61
C VAL A 104 15.96 3.21 3.08
N VAL A 105 14.78 3.10 2.46
CA VAL A 105 13.78 2.09 2.82
C VAL A 105 14.21 0.69 2.34
N LEU A 106 14.84 0.58 1.18
CA LEU A 106 15.34 -0.69 0.66
C LEU A 106 16.43 -1.30 1.55
N GLU A 107 17.24 -0.47 2.22
CA GLU A 107 18.21 -0.93 3.22
C GLU A 107 17.58 -1.62 4.44
N LYS A 108 16.26 -1.48 4.66
CA LYS A 108 15.56 -2.04 5.83
C LYS A 108 15.12 -3.50 5.67
N ASP A 109 15.35 -4.13 4.52
CA ASP A 109 14.95 -5.51 4.21
C ASP A 109 13.44 -5.75 4.44
N VAL A 110 12.61 -4.88 3.84
CA VAL A 110 11.15 -4.91 3.91
C VAL A 110 10.55 -4.98 2.50
N LEU A 111 9.33 -5.53 2.39
CA LEU A 111 8.61 -5.51 1.11
C LEU A 111 8.16 -4.09 0.76
N ILE A 112 8.49 -3.65 -0.45
CA ILE A 112 8.02 -2.39 -1.02
C ILE A 112 7.07 -2.65 -2.20
N LEU A 113 5.92 -1.99 -2.17
CA LEU A 113 4.98 -1.97 -3.27
C LEU A 113 4.97 -0.54 -3.83
N ALA A 114 5.63 -0.34 -4.97
CA ALA A 114 5.79 0.99 -5.56
C ALA A 114 4.67 1.30 -6.56
N HIS A 115 4.02 2.45 -6.38
CA HIS A 115 3.09 3.03 -7.35
C HIS A 115 3.89 3.93 -8.30
N CYS A 116 4.49 3.37 -9.34
CA CYS A 116 5.43 4.07 -10.23
C CYS A 116 4.74 4.92 -11.32
N SER A 117 3.61 5.54 -10.99
CA SER A 117 2.79 6.29 -11.93
C SER A 117 2.66 7.74 -11.47
N PRO A 118 2.90 8.74 -12.34
CA PRO A 118 2.66 10.13 -11.97
C PRO A 118 1.17 10.39 -11.67
N ASP A 119 0.86 11.57 -11.16
CA ASP A 119 -0.53 11.97 -10.96
C ASP A 119 -1.33 11.81 -12.26
N TYR A 120 -2.56 11.30 -12.14
CA TYR A 120 -3.44 11.02 -13.28
C TYR A 120 -3.56 12.19 -14.28
N GLU A 121 -3.64 13.43 -13.77
CA GLU A 121 -3.73 14.63 -14.62
C GLU A 121 -2.50 14.84 -15.53
N ILE A 122 -1.33 14.40 -15.06
CA ILE A 122 -0.07 14.43 -15.79
C ILE A 122 -0.06 13.30 -16.81
N SER A 123 -0.39 12.08 -16.37
CA SER A 123 -0.37 10.86 -17.19
C SER A 123 -1.30 10.93 -18.40
N VAL A 124 -2.50 11.49 -18.22
CA VAL A 124 -3.46 11.64 -19.33
C VAL A 124 -2.93 12.60 -20.41
N LYS A 125 -2.19 13.63 -20.00
CA LYS A 125 -1.63 14.63 -20.92
C LYS A 125 -0.32 14.16 -21.56
N ASN A 126 0.45 13.34 -20.85
CA ASN A 126 1.80 12.90 -21.23
C ASN A 126 1.97 11.41 -20.88
N PRO A 127 1.35 10.47 -21.63
CA PRO A 127 1.37 9.05 -21.30
C PRO A 127 2.78 8.44 -21.23
N GLU A 128 3.74 9.02 -21.97
CA GLU A 128 5.15 8.63 -21.94
C GLU A 128 5.77 8.76 -20.54
N ARG A 129 5.25 9.65 -19.69
CA ARG A 129 5.75 9.84 -18.33
C ARG A 129 5.49 8.64 -17.42
N GLU A 130 4.53 7.77 -17.75
CA GLU A 130 4.34 6.49 -17.06
C GLU A 130 5.59 5.63 -17.20
N THR A 131 6.05 5.43 -18.43
CA THR A 131 7.27 4.65 -18.72
C THR A 131 8.49 5.30 -18.09
N GLU A 132 8.65 6.62 -18.24
CA GLU A 132 9.78 7.35 -17.66
C GLU A 132 9.84 7.20 -16.13
N ASN A 133 8.70 7.26 -15.43
CA ASN A 133 8.68 7.07 -13.99
C ASN A 133 8.99 5.63 -13.60
N ILE A 134 8.46 4.62 -14.31
CA ILE A 134 8.87 3.23 -14.10
C ILE A 134 10.39 3.07 -14.28
N GLU A 135 10.97 3.65 -15.33
CA GLU A 135 12.42 3.62 -15.57
C GLU A 135 13.23 4.27 -14.46
N LYS A 136 12.74 5.36 -13.85
CA LYS A 136 13.41 5.99 -12.70
C LYS A 136 13.46 5.05 -11.50
N TYR A 137 12.33 4.43 -11.14
CA TYR A 137 12.26 3.47 -10.03
C TYR A 137 13.15 2.25 -10.28
N LEU A 138 13.19 1.73 -11.51
CA LEU A 138 14.03 0.60 -11.89
C LEU A 138 15.53 0.88 -11.80
N ARG A 139 15.97 2.13 -11.72
CA ARG A 139 17.39 2.48 -11.51
C ARG A 139 17.81 2.42 -10.04
N VAL A 140 16.84 2.38 -9.13
CA VAL A 140 17.05 2.32 -7.68
C VAL A 140 17.12 0.87 -7.20
N PHE A 141 16.29 -0.01 -7.77
CA PHE A 141 16.30 -1.46 -7.51
C PHE A 141 17.50 -2.16 -8.16
#